data_AF-A0A0C9XQV1-F1
#
_entry.id   AF-A0A0C9XQV1-F1
#
_cell.length_a   1.000
_cell.length_b   1.000
_cell.length_c   1.000
_cell.angle_alpha   90.00
_cell.angle_beta   90.00
_cell.angle_gamma   90.00
#
_symmetry.space_group_name_H-M   'P 1'
#
loop_
_entity.id
_entity.type
_entity.pdbx_description
1 polymer ?
#
loop_
_entity_poly.entity_id
_entity_poly.type
_entity_poly.pdbx_seq_one_letter_code
_entity_poly.pdbx_strand_id
1 'polypeptide(L)'
;MLSSDIKDLGSSGFDDYLFELKRLGSGTFGVVYLHTGLPGVVKKCHTIHGCDILRNEHNQLQSIHQALSASGNAILAPEPLEFYTSTDSDFWEEITLPANDASRTCAYGMSRVYPLPSALQKKIIDLFCPAHLRNNPSIRAGKSNVARILLGRPISDPGRVAPKRFFNAYNFPLTRDRAELLGIDVANTAVEMGRLLAQMHMKAKNDARDIEIVLGANVTNDFSKPREPRIWAIDFNQVAPFNYTEGQIPGLVEAFFANEAYFPRPRPSDELYKLFSQAYIAECAKIENVALGLGRLFINALEREQLARDRTEPCSQFYSQG
;
A
#
# COMPACT_ATOMS: atom_id res chain seq x y z
N MET A 1 -68.28 -22.06 -23.00
CA MET A 1 -69.08 -21.86 -21.77
C MET A 1 -68.16 -22.17 -20.60
N LEU A 2 -67.88 -21.13 -19.80
CA LEU A 2 -67.31 -21.12 -18.44
C LEU A 2 -65.92 -21.75 -18.25
N SER A 3 -65.03 -21.27 -17.38
CA SER A 3 -64.81 -20.03 -16.63
C SER A 3 -63.69 -20.37 -15.64
N SER A 4 -62.78 -19.42 -15.42
CA SER A 4 -62.09 -19.11 -14.16
C SER A 4 -61.58 -20.26 -13.28
N ASP A 5 -60.26 -20.38 -13.14
CA ASP A 5 -59.57 -19.96 -11.89
C ASP A 5 -58.06 -20.24 -11.99
N ILE A 6 -57.32 -19.25 -12.49
CA ILE A 6 -55.91 -19.04 -12.14
C ILE A 6 -55.87 -17.64 -11.53
N LYS A 7 -56.05 -17.59 -10.20
CA LYS A 7 -55.77 -16.42 -9.38
C LYS A 7 -54.49 -16.67 -8.59
N ASP A 8 -53.58 -15.72 -8.72
CA ASP A 8 -52.61 -15.30 -7.71
C ASP A 8 -51.94 -16.41 -6.89
N LEU A 9 -50.80 -16.89 -7.40
CA LEU A 9 -49.64 -17.09 -6.53
C LEU A 9 -48.73 -15.90 -6.76
N GLY A 10 -48.79 -14.99 -5.79
CA GLY A 10 -48.22 -13.67 -5.84
C GLY A 10 -46.73 -13.66 -6.17
N SER A 11 -46.37 -12.59 -6.86
CA SER A 11 -45.09 -11.89 -6.77
C SER A 11 -44.45 -12.06 -5.39
N SER A 12 -43.57 -13.05 -5.25
CA SER A 12 -42.61 -13.08 -4.15
C SER A 12 -41.51 -12.10 -4.54
N GLY A 13 -41.50 -10.95 -3.87
CA GLY A 13 -40.48 -9.92 -4.05
C GLY A 13 -39.09 -10.54 -3.97
N PHE A 14 -38.36 -10.46 -5.08
CA PHE A 14 -36.93 -10.34 -5.00
C PHE A 14 -36.69 -8.98 -4.36
N ASP A 15 -36.35 -8.95 -3.08
CA ASP A 15 -35.71 -7.77 -2.51
C ASP A 15 -34.48 -7.49 -3.40
N ASP A 16 -34.48 -6.33 -4.07
CA ASP A 16 -33.31 -5.79 -4.77
C ASP A 16 -32.21 -5.59 -3.71
N TYR A 17 -31.35 -6.60 -3.54
CA TYR A 17 -30.20 -6.52 -2.65
C TYR A 17 -29.15 -5.60 -3.29
N LEU A 18 -29.37 -4.29 -3.21
CA LEU A 18 -28.34 -3.30 -3.54
C LEU A 18 -27.13 -3.51 -2.62
N PHE A 19 -25.94 -3.49 -3.20
CA PHE A 19 -24.71 -3.61 -2.42
C PHE A 19 -24.39 -2.29 -1.71
N GLU A 20 -23.84 -2.36 -0.51
CA GLU A 20 -23.46 -1.19 0.27
C GLU A 20 -21.97 -0.86 0.07
N LEU A 21 -21.67 0.43 0.02
CA LEU A 21 -20.31 0.95 0.15
C LEU A 21 -20.02 1.41 1.58
N LYS A 22 -19.13 0.69 2.29
CA LYS A 22 -18.71 1.05 3.66
C LYS A 22 -17.35 1.73 3.64
N ARG A 23 -17.28 2.99 4.09
CA ARG A 23 -16.04 3.77 4.07
C ARG A 23 -14.92 3.08 4.85
N LEU A 24 -13.79 2.84 4.19
CA LEU A 24 -12.57 2.30 4.80
C LEU A 24 -11.54 3.39 5.07
N GLY A 25 -11.33 4.28 4.12
CA GLY A 25 -10.30 5.33 4.20
C GLY A 25 -10.59 6.46 3.23
N SER A 26 -9.91 7.58 3.39
CA SER A 26 -10.12 8.78 2.57
C SER A 26 -8.81 9.53 2.44
N GLY A 27 -8.41 9.80 1.21
CA GLY A 27 -7.27 10.62 0.86
C GLY A 27 -7.69 11.96 0.27
N THR A 28 -6.72 12.65 -0.34
CA THR A 28 -6.87 14.01 -0.85
C THR A 28 -7.82 14.12 -2.03
N PHE A 29 -7.89 13.11 -2.90
CA PHE A 29 -8.69 13.15 -4.14
C PHE A 29 -9.75 12.05 -4.25
N GLY A 30 -9.77 11.10 -3.31
CA GLY A 30 -10.76 10.02 -3.31
C GLY A 30 -10.95 9.33 -1.97
N VAL A 31 -11.95 8.44 -1.95
CA VAL A 31 -12.37 7.62 -0.82
C VAL A 31 -12.25 6.15 -1.21
N VAL A 32 -11.78 5.31 -0.30
CA VAL A 32 -11.79 3.86 -0.45
C VAL A 32 -12.97 3.29 0.33
N TYR A 33 -13.81 2.53 -0.36
CA TYR A 33 -14.98 1.85 0.17
C TYR A 33 -14.80 0.34 0.13
N LEU A 34 -15.26 -0.35 1.18
CA LEU A 34 -15.54 -1.78 1.13
C LEU A 34 -16.84 -1.99 0.35
N HIS A 35 -16.80 -2.82 -0.68
CA HIS A 35 -17.97 -3.26 -1.43
C HIS A 35 -18.54 -4.52 -0.77
N THR A 36 -19.81 -4.54 -0.37
CA THR A 36 -20.37 -5.72 0.34
C THR A 36 -20.68 -6.91 -0.58
N GLY A 37 -20.80 -6.69 -1.89
CA GLY A 37 -21.07 -7.74 -2.88
C GLY A 37 -19.85 -8.37 -3.55
N LEU A 38 -18.66 -7.77 -3.40
CA LEU A 38 -17.44 -8.20 -4.10
C LEU A 38 -16.32 -8.43 -3.09
N PRO A 39 -15.45 -9.43 -3.28
CA PRO A 39 -14.25 -9.61 -2.47
C PRO A 39 -13.23 -8.52 -2.82
N GLY A 40 -13.47 -7.28 -2.38
CA GLY A 40 -12.64 -6.15 -2.81
C GLY A 40 -12.99 -4.83 -2.16
N VAL A 41 -12.39 -3.79 -2.72
CA VAL A 41 -12.62 -2.39 -2.37
C VAL A 41 -12.81 -1.58 -3.65
N VAL A 42 -13.51 -0.47 -3.52
CA VAL A 42 -13.71 0.51 -4.59
C VAL A 42 -13.04 1.82 -4.17
N LYS A 43 -12.13 2.34 -4.99
CA LYS A 43 -11.60 3.70 -4.82
C LYS A 43 -12.40 4.64 -5.72
N LYS A 44 -13.13 5.58 -5.11
CA LYS A 44 -14.00 6.55 -5.79
C LYS A 44 -13.41 7.95 -5.64
N CYS A 45 -13.45 8.75 -6.70
CA CYS A 45 -13.04 10.15 -6.64
C CYS A 45 -14.06 11.04 -5.91
N HIS A 46 -13.55 12.04 -5.19
CA HIS A 46 -14.39 13.07 -4.55
C HIS A 46 -15.16 13.89 -5.60
N THR A 47 -14.51 14.22 -6.72
CA THR A 47 -15.07 15.05 -7.79
C THR A 47 -14.65 14.52 -9.17
N ILE A 48 -15.38 14.92 -10.22
CA ILE A 48 -15.07 14.50 -11.59
C ILE A 48 -13.70 15.00 -12.09
N HIS A 49 -13.17 16.09 -11.52
CA HIS A 49 -11.86 16.63 -11.86
C HIS A 49 -10.69 15.70 -11.45
N GLY A 50 -10.92 14.78 -10.51
CA GLY A 50 -9.92 13.79 -10.10
C GLY A 50 -9.84 12.56 -11.02
N CYS A 51 -10.73 12.44 -12.01
CA CYS A 51 -10.88 11.18 -12.74
C CYS A 51 -9.71 10.82 -13.65
N ASP A 52 -8.97 11.79 -14.17
CA ASP A 52 -7.76 11.50 -14.94
C ASP A 52 -6.63 11.01 -14.03
N ILE A 53 -6.52 11.55 -12.81
CA ILE A 53 -5.58 11.08 -11.79
C ILE A 53 -5.92 9.64 -11.39
N LEU A 54 -7.20 9.37 -11.11
CA LEU A 54 -7.65 8.04 -10.71
C LEU A 54 -7.47 7.00 -11.83
N ARG A 55 -7.68 7.41 -13.09
CA ARG A 55 -7.46 6.53 -14.25
C ARG A 55 -5.99 6.26 -14.48
N ASN A 56 -5.13 7.26 -14.31
CA ASN A 56 -3.68 7.01 -14.30
C ASN A 56 -3.31 6.01 -13.19
N GLU A 57 -3.80 6.21 -11.97
CA GLU A 57 -3.55 5.28 -10.85
C GLU A 57 -3.99 3.85 -11.18
N HIS A 58 -5.18 3.68 -11.76
CA HIS A 58 -5.68 2.37 -12.16
C HIS A 58 -4.79 1.70 -13.23
N ASN A 59 -4.34 2.46 -14.23
CA ASN A 59 -3.39 1.97 -15.23
C ASN A 59 -2.05 1.57 -14.60
N GLN A 60 -1.55 2.34 -13.63
CA GLN A 60 -0.33 2.00 -12.88
C GLN A 60 -0.52 0.73 -12.04
N LEU A 61 -1.66 0.60 -11.36
CA LEU A 61 -2.00 -0.61 -10.60
C LEU A 61 -1.97 -1.85 -11.50
N GLN A 62 -2.53 -1.75 -12.71
CA GLN A 62 -2.52 -2.84 -13.69
C GLN A 62 -1.10 -3.25 -14.08
N SER A 63 -0.25 -2.30 -14.47
CA SER A 63 1.12 -2.61 -14.88
C SER A 63 1.97 -3.15 -13.72
N ILE A 64 1.82 -2.58 -12.52
CA ILE A 64 2.53 -3.00 -11.31
C ILE A 64 2.10 -4.40 -10.89
N HIS A 65 0.79 -4.65 -10.78
CA HIS A 65 0.27 -5.97 -10.40
C HIS A 65 0.77 -7.05 -11.37
N GLN A 66 0.69 -6.80 -12.68
CA GLN A 66 1.17 -7.75 -13.68
C GLN A 66 2.68 -8.02 -13.53
N ALA A 67 3.51 -6.98 -13.35
CA ALA A 67 4.95 -7.13 -13.20
C ALA A 67 5.33 -7.93 -11.94
N LEU A 68 4.67 -7.67 -10.81
CA LEU A 68 4.93 -8.37 -9.55
C LEU A 68 4.46 -9.83 -9.57
N SER A 69 3.27 -10.08 -10.11
CA SER A 69 2.73 -11.43 -10.26
C SER A 69 3.60 -12.28 -11.20
N ALA A 70 4.04 -11.72 -12.32
CA ALA A 70 4.88 -12.44 -13.29
C ALA A 70 6.30 -12.74 -12.77
N SER A 71 6.85 -11.87 -11.92
CA SER A 71 8.20 -12.04 -11.34
C SER A 71 8.23 -12.91 -10.09
N GLY A 72 7.07 -13.25 -9.51
CA GLY A 72 6.99 -13.94 -8.22
C GLY A 72 7.61 -13.13 -7.10
N ASN A 73 7.39 -11.81 -7.07
CA ASN A 73 7.78 -10.97 -5.95
C ASN A 73 6.93 -11.31 -4.72
N ALA A 74 7.52 -11.34 -3.53
CA ALA A 74 6.77 -11.62 -2.30
C ALA A 74 5.96 -10.41 -1.80
N ILE A 75 6.34 -9.20 -2.20
CA ILE A 75 5.55 -7.99 -2.02
C ILE A 75 4.50 -7.94 -3.13
N LEU A 76 3.24 -7.85 -2.73
CA LEU A 76 2.09 -7.93 -3.63
C LEU A 76 1.58 -6.52 -3.97
N ALA A 77 0.88 -6.39 -5.09
CA ALA A 77 -0.01 -5.25 -5.35
C ALA A 77 -1.45 -5.77 -5.45
N PRO A 78 -2.46 -4.98 -5.03
CA PRO A 78 -3.85 -5.36 -5.23
C PRO A 78 -4.13 -5.76 -6.69
N GLU A 79 -4.86 -6.84 -6.90
CA GLU A 79 -5.42 -7.16 -8.20
C GLU A 79 -6.37 -6.05 -8.66
N PRO A 80 -6.13 -5.43 -9.83
CA PRO A 80 -7.03 -4.43 -10.40
C PRO A 80 -8.31 -5.10 -10.88
N LEU A 81 -9.46 -4.50 -10.58
CA LEU A 81 -10.74 -4.81 -11.21
C LEU A 81 -11.08 -3.69 -12.20
N GLU A 82 -12.34 -3.52 -12.52
CA GLU A 82 -12.82 -2.60 -13.54
C GLU A 82 -12.78 -1.12 -13.10
N PHE A 83 -12.66 -0.22 -14.08
CA PHE A 83 -12.75 1.23 -13.93
C PHE A 83 -14.11 1.71 -14.41
N TYR A 84 -14.77 2.52 -13.59
CA TYR A 84 -16.10 3.06 -13.81
C TYR A 84 -16.05 4.59 -13.90
N THR A 85 -16.72 5.12 -14.90
CA THR A 85 -17.02 6.52 -15.15
C THR A 85 -18.37 6.91 -14.54
N SER A 86 -18.73 8.20 -14.57
CA SER A 86 -20.00 8.68 -14.01
C SER A 86 -21.23 8.18 -14.77
N THR A 87 -21.03 7.67 -15.99
CA THR A 87 -22.08 7.26 -16.91
C THR A 87 -22.33 5.75 -16.92
N ASP A 88 -21.54 4.96 -16.20
CA ASP A 88 -21.71 3.50 -16.14
C ASP A 88 -22.87 3.14 -15.21
N SER A 89 -24.10 3.25 -15.74
CA SER A 89 -25.37 3.07 -15.00
C SER A 89 -25.42 1.76 -14.24
N ASP A 90 -24.98 0.66 -14.87
CA ASP A 90 -25.06 -0.69 -14.33
C ASP A 90 -24.33 -0.77 -12.98
N PHE A 91 -23.12 -0.22 -12.90
CA PHE A 91 -22.37 -0.15 -11.65
C PHE A 91 -23.04 0.74 -10.59
N TRP A 92 -23.49 1.94 -10.97
CA TRP A 92 -24.01 2.89 -9.99
C TRP A 92 -25.43 2.60 -9.52
N GLU A 93 -26.20 1.81 -10.27
CA GLU A 93 -27.56 1.40 -9.91
C GLU A 93 -27.57 0.15 -9.02
N GLU A 94 -26.52 -0.68 -9.08
CA GLU A 94 -26.35 -1.85 -8.22
C GLU A 94 -25.82 -1.52 -6.81
N ILE A 95 -25.35 -0.30 -6.59
CA ILE A 95 -24.72 0.11 -5.32
C ILE A 95 -25.48 1.26 -4.63
N THR A 96 -25.60 1.16 -3.31
CA THR A 96 -26.04 2.26 -2.46
C THR A 96 -24.85 3.12 -2.06
N LEU A 97 -24.80 4.35 -2.59
CA LEU A 97 -23.80 5.33 -2.20
C LEU A 97 -24.08 5.92 -0.82
N PRO A 98 -23.05 6.21 0.00
CA PRO A 98 -23.23 6.91 1.26
C PRO A 98 -23.90 8.27 1.04
N ALA A 99 -24.82 8.67 1.93
CA ALA A 99 -25.57 9.92 1.80
C ALA A 99 -24.67 11.17 1.68
N ASN A 100 -23.49 11.15 2.30
CA ASN A 100 -22.49 12.22 2.25
C ASN A 100 -21.51 12.12 1.07
N ASP A 101 -21.68 11.15 0.17
CA ASP A 101 -20.88 10.94 -1.03
C ASP A 101 -21.73 10.35 -2.18
N ALA A 102 -22.94 10.88 -2.36
CA ALA A 102 -23.94 10.36 -3.30
C ALA A 102 -23.67 10.70 -4.78
N SER A 103 -22.65 11.52 -5.08
CA SER A 103 -22.35 11.94 -6.45
C SER A 103 -21.66 10.82 -7.24
N ARG A 104 -22.20 10.49 -8.41
CA ARG A 104 -21.53 9.63 -9.41
C ARG A 104 -20.36 10.41 -10.02
N THR A 105 -19.14 9.90 -9.86
CA THR A 105 -17.90 10.54 -10.35
C THR A 105 -17.13 9.56 -11.22
N CYS A 106 -16.10 8.93 -10.68
CA CYS A 106 -15.44 7.78 -11.26
C CYS A 106 -14.91 6.94 -10.11
N ALA A 107 -14.73 5.66 -10.37
CA ALA A 107 -14.23 4.72 -9.40
C ALA A 107 -13.45 3.61 -10.09
N TYR A 108 -12.62 2.88 -9.36
CA TYR A 108 -12.19 1.56 -9.81
C TYR A 108 -12.24 0.56 -8.66
N GLY A 109 -12.51 -0.69 -9.01
CA GLY A 109 -12.44 -1.80 -8.08
C GLY A 109 -11.03 -2.39 -7.99
N MET A 110 -10.67 -2.96 -6.85
CA MET A 110 -9.48 -3.77 -6.68
C MET A 110 -9.67 -4.80 -5.57
N SER A 111 -8.87 -5.86 -5.57
CA SER A 111 -8.81 -6.79 -4.43
C SER A 111 -8.43 -6.06 -3.15
N ARG A 112 -8.87 -6.61 -2.01
CA ARG A 112 -8.70 -5.96 -0.72
C ARG A 112 -7.39 -6.37 -0.04
N VAL A 113 -6.61 -5.38 0.42
CA VAL A 113 -5.63 -5.61 1.48
C VAL A 113 -6.35 -5.75 2.81
N TYR A 114 -6.27 -6.92 3.44
CA TYR A 114 -7.00 -7.17 4.68
C TYR A 114 -6.25 -6.63 5.90
N PRO A 115 -6.98 -6.29 6.97
CA PRO A 115 -6.38 -5.97 8.26
C PRO A 115 -5.46 -7.09 8.74
N LEU A 116 -4.42 -6.70 9.50
CA LEU A 116 -3.47 -7.62 10.13
C LEU A 116 -4.20 -8.70 10.94
N PRO A 117 -3.63 -9.91 11.11
CA PRO A 117 -4.24 -10.92 11.98
C PRO A 117 -4.31 -10.45 13.43
N SER A 118 -5.37 -10.82 14.15
CA SER A 118 -5.63 -10.34 15.52
C SER A 118 -4.47 -10.60 16.48
N ALA A 119 -3.74 -11.71 16.32
CA ALA A 119 -2.56 -12.02 17.10
C ALA A 119 -1.44 -10.98 16.91
N LEU A 120 -1.20 -10.56 15.67
CA LEU A 120 -0.19 -9.56 15.36
C LEU A 120 -0.63 -8.15 15.78
N GLN A 121 -1.91 -7.82 15.61
CA GLN A 121 -2.49 -6.58 16.15
C GLN A 121 -2.30 -6.49 17.67
N LYS A 122 -2.61 -7.58 18.39
CA LYS A 122 -2.40 -7.67 19.84
C LYS A 122 -0.92 -7.50 20.19
N LYS A 123 0.00 -8.13 19.45
CA LYS A 123 1.45 -7.99 19.67
C LYS A 123 1.92 -6.53 19.48
N ILE A 124 1.41 -5.82 18.47
CA ILE A 124 1.67 -4.38 18.27
C ILE A 124 1.21 -3.56 19.48
N ILE A 125 0.00 -3.81 19.98
CA ILE A 125 -0.54 -3.11 21.15
C ILE A 125 0.29 -3.43 22.40
N ASP A 126 0.58 -4.70 22.65
CA ASP A 126 1.28 -5.15 23.85
C ASP A 126 2.71 -4.59 23.93
N LEU A 127 3.42 -4.54 22.79
CA LEU A 127 4.80 -4.04 22.73
C LEU A 127 4.89 -2.51 22.66
N PHE A 128 4.02 -1.85 21.89
CA PHE A 128 4.23 -0.46 21.51
C PHE A 128 3.16 0.52 22.04
N CYS A 129 2.02 0.03 22.54
CA CYS A 129 1.01 0.91 23.12
C CYS A 129 1.42 1.37 24.53
N PRO A 130 1.48 2.69 24.80
CA PRO A 130 1.75 3.22 26.14
C PRO A 130 0.77 2.67 27.18
N ALA A 131 1.26 2.29 28.37
CA ALA A 131 0.44 1.62 29.40
C ALA A 131 -0.87 2.36 29.73
N HIS A 132 -0.83 3.69 29.83
CA HIS A 132 -2.01 4.52 30.12
C HIS A 132 -3.07 4.55 28.99
N LEU A 133 -2.71 4.16 27.76
CA LEU A 133 -3.62 4.10 26.61
C LEU A 133 -4.19 2.71 26.35
N ARG A 134 -3.62 1.65 26.94
CA ARG A 134 -4.02 0.25 26.68
C ARG A 134 -5.48 -0.04 27.01
N ASN A 135 -6.04 0.69 27.97
CA ASN A 135 -7.44 0.54 28.36
C ASN A 135 -8.42 1.36 27.51
N ASN A 136 -7.93 2.18 26.56
CA ASN A 136 -8.80 2.98 25.71
C ASN A 136 -9.63 2.06 24.78
N PRO A 137 -10.98 2.12 24.84
CA PRO A 137 -11.84 1.31 24.00
C PRO A 137 -11.59 1.49 22.49
N SER A 138 -11.18 2.67 22.02
CA SER A 138 -10.91 2.91 20.60
C SER A 138 -9.66 2.19 20.10
N ILE A 139 -8.68 1.97 20.98
CA ILE A 139 -7.46 1.20 20.71
C ILE A 139 -7.74 -0.30 20.82
N ARG A 140 -8.51 -0.70 21.84
CA ARG A 140 -8.88 -2.11 22.07
C ARG A 140 -9.92 -2.65 21.08
N ALA A 141 -10.75 -1.78 20.50
CA ALA A 141 -11.76 -2.16 19.50
C ALA A 141 -11.16 -2.67 18.18
N GLY A 142 -9.83 -2.84 18.09
CA GLY A 142 -9.20 -3.57 16.99
C GLY A 142 -9.27 -2.84 15.65
N LYS A 143 -9.35 -1.50 15.64
CA LYS A 143 -9.27 -0.71 14.41
C LYS A 143 -7.84 -0.64 13.85
N SER A 144 -7.04 -1.69 14.01
CA SER A 144 -5.74 -1.76 13.36
C SER A 144 -5.97 -2.17 11.91
N ASN A 145 -5.95 -1.17 11.04
CA ASN A 145 -5.65 -1.38 9.64
C ASN A 145 -4.13 -1.61 9.48
N VAL A 146 -3.73 -1.96 8.27
CA VAL A 146 -2.34 -2.29 7.85
C VAL A 146 -1.25 -1.46 8.55
N ALA A 147 -0.04 -1.99 8.64
CA ALA A 147 1.10 -1.31 9.27
C ALA A 147 2.19 -0.97 8.26
N ARG A 148 2.66 0.28 8.20
CA ARG A 148 3.66 0.74 7.21
C ARG A 148 5.05 0.28 7.57
N ILE A 149 5.77 -0.35 6.64
CA ILE A 149 7.12 -0.88 6.85
C ILE A 149 8.15 0.17 6.44
N LEU A 150 8.87 0.72 7.41
CA LEU A 150 9.73 1.89 7.24
C LEU A 150 11.19 1.54 7.54
N LEU A 151 11.85 0.82 6.61
CA LEU A 151 13.22 0.33 6.81
C LEU A 151 14.29 1.42 6.67
N GLY A 152 13.96 2.56 6.04
CA GLY A 152 14.85 3.72 5.90
C GLY A 152 14.77 4.71 7.05
N ARG A 153 13.81 4.55 7.97
CA ARG A 153 13.77 5.36 9.18
C ARG A 153 14.87 4.89 10.14
N PRO A 154 15.57 5.82 10.82
CA PRO A 154 16.51 5.46 11.87
C PRO A 154 15.83 4.56 12.90
N ILE A 155 16.61 3.63 13.45
CA ILE A 155 16.21 2.81 14.59
C ILE A 155 15.70 3.75 15.68
N SER A 156 14.47 3.50 16.15
CA SER A 156 13.95 4.21 17.31
C SER A 156 14.87 3.91 18.49
N ASP A 157 15.18 4.90 19.33
CA ASP A 157 15.79 4.62 20.63
C ASP A 157 14.91 3.57 21.34
N PRO A 158 15.43 2.37 21.68
CA PRO A 158 14.66 1.26 22.24
C PRO A 158 13.85 1.60 23.51
N GLY A 159 14.15 2.74 24.17
CA GLY A 159 13.39 3.26 25.31
C GLY A 159 12.34 4.32 24.98
N ARG A 160 12.32 4.88 23.78
CA ARG A 160 11.47 6.03 23.43
C ARG A 160 10.13 5.56 22.86
N VAL A 161 9.19 5.32 23.75
CA VAL A 161 7.76 5.17 23.41
C VAL A 161 7.32 6.46 22.69
N ALA A 162 6.59 6.33 21.58
CA ALA A 162 6.06 7.48 20.84
C ALA A 162 5.42 8.50 21.79
N PRO A 163 5.58 9.83 21.57
CA PRO A 163 5.07 10.83 22.50
C PRO A 163 3.59 10.59 22.80
N LYS A 164 3.18 10.81 24.06
CA LYS A 164 1.92 10.44 24.74
C LYS A 164 0.59 10.66 23.99
N ARG A 165 0.60 11.32 22.83
CA ARG A 165 -0.56 11.75 22.03
C ARG A 165 -0.64 11.14 20.62
N PHE A 166 0.31 10.30 20.21
CA PHE A 166 0.43 9.86 18.80
C PHE A 166 0.41 8.34 18.55
N PHE A 167 -0.02 7.51 19.52
CA PHE A 167 -0.19 6.08 19.24
C PHE A 167 -1.42 5.87 18.34
N ASN A 168 -1.18 5.55 17.08
CA ASN A 168 -2.21 5.16 16.14
C ASN A 168 -2.02 3.70 15.74
N ALA A 169 -2.89 2.82 16.23
CA ALA A 169 -2.92 1.42 15.81
C ALA A 169 -3.42 1.27 14.36
N TYR A 170 -4.15 2.28 13.87
CA TYR A 170 -4.57 2.40 12.48
C TYR A 170 -3.40 3.01 11.70
N ASN A 171 -2.85 2.30 10.71
CA ASN A 171 -1.67 2.75 9.98
C ASN A 171 -0.39 2.87 10.83
N PHE A 172 -0.10 1.82 11.62
CA PHE A 172 1.03 1.83 12.57
C PHE A 172 2.39 1.85 11.84
N PRO A 173 3.32 2.78 12.16
CA PRO A 173 4.64 2.82 11.56
C PRO A 173 5.57 1.76 12.19
N LEU A 174 5.96 0.78 11.37
CA LEU A 174 6.94 -0.27 11.66
C LEU A 174 8.32 0.15 11.15
N THR A 175 9.05 0.89 11.98
CA THR A 175 10.49 1.09 11.79
C THR A 175 11.24 -0.24 11.88
N ARG A 176 12.46 -0.30 11.36
CA ARG A 176 13.32 -1.50 11.35
C ARG A 176 13.31 -2.27 12.68
N ASP A 177 13.60 -1.60 13.79
CA ASP A 177 13.63 -2.18 15.14
C ASP A 177 12.29 -2.77 15.58
N ARG A 178 11.19 -2.11 15.25
CA ARG A 178 9.83 -2.59 15.57
C ARG A 178 9.47 -3.80 14.73
N ALA A 179 9.84 -3.80 13.45
CA ALA A 179 9.62 -4.94 12.57
C ALA A 179 10.38 -6.18 13.07
N GLU A 180 11.64 -6.02 13.47
CA GLU A 180 12.46 -7.08 14.07
C GLU A 180 11.81 -7.62 15.37
N LEU A 181 11.34 -6.75 16.27
CA LEU A 181 10.64 -7.16 17.51
C LEU A 181 9.33 -7.92 17.25
N LEU A 182 8.65 -7.62 16.14
CA LEU A 182 7.48 -8.37 15.70
C LEU A 182 7.84 -9.73 15.10
N GLY A 183 9.11 -10.00 14.81
CA GLY A 183 9.58 -11.22 14.16
C GLY A 183 9.44 -11.17 12.64
N ILE A 184 9.41 -9.96 12.07
CA ILE A 184 9.40 -9.76 10.61
C ILE A 184 10.85 -9.93 10.12
N ASP A 185 11.03 -10.74 9.07
CA ASP A 185 12.32 -10.89 8.42
C ASP A 185 12.66 -9.64 7.60
N VAL A 186 13.29 -8.67 8.25
CA VAL A 186 13.67 -7.39 7.62
C VAL A 186 14.75 -7.55 6.56
N ALA A 187 15.58 -8.60 6.64
CA ALA A 187 16.61 -8.89 5.66
C ALA A 187 15.98 -9.36 4.35
N ASN A 188 15.09 -10.36 4.41
CA ASN A 188 14.33 -10.79 3.24
C ASN A 188 13.39 -9.69 2.73
N THR A 189 12.80 -8.89 3.64
CA THR A 189 11.98 -7.73 3.23
C THR A 189 12.78 -6.73 2.40
N ALA A 190 14.02 -6.44 2.78
CA ALA A 190 14.90 -5.55 2.01
C ALA A 190 15.25 -6.12 0.63
N VAL A 191 15.50 -7.44 0.54
CA VAL A 191 15.69 -8.14 -0.75
C VAL A 191 14.47 -7.97 -1.66
N GLU A 192 13.28 -8.23 -1.12
CA GLU A 192 12.02 -8.16 -1.89
C GLU A 192 11.66 -6.71 -2.27
N MET A 193 12.01 -5.72 -1.44
CA MET A 193 11.93 -4.30 -1.81
C MET A 193 12.85 -3.94 -2.98
N GLY A 194 14.06 -4.53 -3.03
CA GLY A 194 14.97 -4.37 -4.16
C GLY A 194 14.39 -4.95 -5.45
N ARG A 195 13.84 -6.16 -5.36
CA ARG A 195 13.12 -6.78 -6.48
C ARG A 195 11.90 -5.95 -6.90
N LEU A 196 11.15 -5.41 -5.94
CA LEU A 196 9.95 -4.60 -6.19
C LEU A 196 10.29 -3.38 -7.03
N LEU A 197 11.27 -2.57 -6.61
CA LEU A 197 11.65 -1.37 -7.35
C LEU A 197 12.22 -1.69 -8.73
N ALA A 198 12.98 -2.78 -8.87
CA ALA A 198 13.47 -3.20 -10.18
C ALA A 198 12.31 -3.56 -11.12
N GLN A 199 11.28 -4.28 -10.63
CA GLN A 199 10.10 -4.61 -11.42
C GLN A 199 9.27 -3.36 -11.78
N MET A 200 9.13 -2.42 -10.84
CA MET A 200 8.42 -1.16 -11.10
C MET A 200 9.11 -0.30 -12.15
N HIS A 201 10.42 -0.03 -11.97
CA HIS A 201 11.21 0.75 -12.91
C HIS A 201 11.33 0.05 -14.27
N MET A 202 11.63 -1.26 -14.26
CA MET A 202 12.12 -1.96 -15.45
C MET A 202 11.11 -2.89 -16.12
N LYS A 203 9.97 -3.22 -15.51
CA LYS A 203 8.87 -3.92 -16.19
C LYS A 203 7.59 -3.09 -16.26
N ALA A 204 7.15 -2.51 -15.14
CA ALA A 204 5.95 -1.67 -15.09
C ALA A 204 6.16 -0.28 -15.72
N LYS A 205 7.42 0.09 -16.01
CA LYS A 205 7.80 1.34 -16.68
C LYS A 205 7.39 2.58 -15.89
N ASN A 206 7.61 2.62 -14.59
CA ASN A 206 7.24 3.77 -13.76
C ASN A 206 8.31 4.12 -12.72
N ASP A 207 8.15 5.27 -12.08
CA ASP A 207 9.12 5.84 -11.14
C ASP A 207 8.95 5.41 -9.68
N ALA A 208 7.90 4.64 -9.37
CA ALA A 208 7.54 4.23 -8.01
C ALA A 208 7.47 5.39 -6.99
N ARG A 209 7.05 6.58 -7.44
CA ARG A 209 6.92 7.76 -6.57
C ARG A 209 5.73 7.64 -5.61
N ASP A 210 6.00 7.97 -4.34
CA ASP A 210 5.03 8.08 -3.25
C ASP A 210 4.15 6.83 -3.04
N ILE A 211 4.73 5.65 -3.24
CA ILE A 211 4.07 4.39 -2.92
C ILE A 211 4.14 4.11 -1.42
N GLU A 212 3.12 3.46 -0.87
CA GLU A 212 3.16 2.93 0.49
C GLU A 212 3.48 1.43 0.51
N ILE A 213 4.42 1.02 1.37
CA ILE A 213 4.69 -0.39 1.65
C ILE A 213 4.11 -0.77 3.01
N VAL A 214 3.14 -1.68 3.01
CA VAL A 214 2.36 -2.03 4.20
C VAL A 214 2.34 -3.52 4.48
N LEU A 215 2.43 -3.89 5.75
CA LEU A 215 2.06 -5.19 6.26
C LEU A 215 0.55 -5.24 6.44
N GLY A 216 -0.09 -6.10 5.66
CA GLY A 216 -1.51 -6.43 5.76
C GLY A 216 -1.68 -7.94 5.88
N ALA A 217 -2.83 -8.42 5.43
CA ALA A 217 -3.08 -9.84 5.31
C ALA A 217 -3.75 -10.16 3.97
N ASN A 218 -3.65 -11.43 3.55
CA ASN A 218 -4.38 -11.96 2.40
C ASN A 218 -5.60 -12.77 2.85
N VAL A 219 -6.54 -13.00 1.94
CA VAL A 219 -7.63 -13.97 2.14
C VAL A 219 -7.06 -15.37 2.16
N THR A 220 -7.46 -16.16 3.14
CA THR A 220 -7.32 -17.61 3.11
C THR A 220 -8.63 -18.18 2.57
N ASN A 221 -8.55 -19.10 1.58
CA ASN A 221 -9.74 -19.84 1.10
C ASN A 221 -10.41 -20.66 2.21
N ASP A 222 -9.68 -20.85 3.31
CA ASP A 222 -10.15 -21.48 4.53
C ASP A 222 -10.40 -20.38 5.59
N PHE A 223 -11.68 -20.03 5.80
CA PHE A 223 -12.11 -19.05 6.79
C PHE A 223 -11.86 -19.50 8.24
N SER A 224 -11.53 -20.78 8.47
CA SER A 224 -11.16 -21.29 9.80
C SER A 224 -9.70 -21.01 10.16
N LYS A 225 -8.86 -20.67 9.18
CA LYS A 225 -7.45 -20.33 9.40
C LYS A 225 -7.27 -18.84 9.65
N PRO A 226 -6.31 -18.46 10.52
CA PRO A 226 -5.93 -17.07 10.64
C PRO A 226 -5.43 -16.56 9.28
N ARG A 227 -5.82 -15.33 8.94
CA ARG A 227 -5.33 -14.68 7.71
C ARG A 227 -3.81 -14.67 7.72
N GLU A 228 -3.22 -14.87 6.55
CA GLU A 228 -1.77 -14.92 6.41
C GLU A 228 -1.22 -13.50 6.25
N PRO A 229 -0.26 -13.07 7.09
CA PRO A 229 0.43 -11.79 6.90
C PRO A 229 1.13 -11.73 5.54
N ARG A 230 0.99 -10.59 4.87
CA ARG A 230 1.64 -10.29 3.58
C ARG A 230 2.07 -8.83 3.53
N ILE A 231 3.11 -8.56 2.76
CA ILE A 231 3.56 -7.21 2.47
C ILE A 231 2.93 -6.78 1.13
N TRP A 232 2.43 -5.56 1.09
CA TRP A 232 1.74 -4.98 -0.06
C TRP A 232 2.34 -3.62 -0.41
N ALA A 233 2.47 -3.36 -1.70
CA ALA A 233 2.62 -2.01 -2.24
C ALA A 233 1.23 -1.47 -2.57
N ILE A 234 0.92 -0.25 -2.13
CA ILE A 234 -0.36 0.44 -2.37
C ILE A 234 -0.11 1.93 -2.61
N ASP A 235 -1.19 2.65 -2.93
CA ASP A 235 -1.22 4.09 -3.21
C ASP A 235 -0.33 4.48 -4.40
N PHE A 236 -0.91 4.46 -5.61
CA PHE A 236 -0.17 4.67 -6.85
C PHE A 236 -0.54 5.98 -7.55
N ASN A 237 -1.10 6.93 -6.81
CA ASN A 237 -1.66 8.18 -7.33
C ASN A 237 -0.60 9.17 -7.86
N GLN A 238 0.63 9.11 -7.35
CA GLN A 238 1.75 9.96 -7.80
C GLN A 238 2.72 9.23 -8.73
N VAL A 239 2.49 7.94 -9.01
CA VAL A 239 3.36 7.14 -9.86
C VAL A 239 3.26 7.64 -11.31
N ALA A 240 4.43 7.94 -11.90
CA ALA A 240 4.54 8.47 -13.25
C ALA A 240 5.30 7.52 -14.18
N PRO A 241 5.02 7.54 -15.51
CA PRO A 241 5.75 6.74 -16.48
C PRO A 241 7.25 7.05 -16.52
N PHE A 242 8.06 6.00 -16.70
CA PHE A 242 9.51 6.02 -16.85
C PHE A 242 9.91 5.35 -18.17
N ASN A 243 10.73 6.04 -18.98
CA ASN A 243 11.04 5.64 -20.37
C ASN A 243 12.44 5.02 -20.54
N TYR A 244 13.07 4.51 -19.47
CA TYR A 244 14.32 3.74 -19.56
C TYR A 244 15.51 4.50 -20.16
N THR A 245 15.63 5.78 -19.84
CA THR A 245 16.79 6.58 -20.30
C THR A 245 17.67 6.96 -19.13
N GLU A 246 18.98 7.04 -19.38
CA GLU A 246 19.95 7.52 -18.39
C GLU A 246 19.61 8.95 -17.91
N GLY A 247 19.09 9.80 -18.81
CA GLY A 247 18.67 11.16 -18.47
C GLY A 247 17.51 11.24 -17.47
N GLN A 248 16.75 10.16 -17.27
CA GLN A 248 15.64 10.10 -16.31
C GLN A 248 16.04 9.51 -14.95
N ILE A 249 17.29 9.02 -14.79
CA ILE A 249 17.79 8.50 -13.50
C ILE A 249 17.66 9.53 -12.35
N PRO A 250 17.93 10.84 -12.54
CA PRO A 250 17.69 11.82 -11.49
C PRO A 250 16.25 11.85 -10.98
N GLY A 251 15.26 11.64 -11.87
CA GLY A 251 13.85 11.55 -11.49
C GLY A 251 13.54 10.33 -10.63
N LEU A 252 14.14 9.17 -10.92
CA LEU A 252 14.01 7.97 -10.08
C LEU A 252 14.63 8.18 -8.68
N VAL A 253 15.77 8.88 -8.61
CA VAL A 253 16.40 9.23 -7.34
C VAL A 253 15.48 10.15 -6.53
N GLU A 254 14.91 11.17 -7.18
CA GLU A 254 13.94 12.06 -6.52
C GLU A 254 12.72 11.28 -6.00
N ALA A 255 12.14 10.40 -6.83
CA ALA A 255 11.02 9.55 -6.45
C ALA A 255 11.35 8.63 -5.27
N PHE A 256 12.54 8.03 -5.25
CA PHE A 256 13.02 7.21 -4.13
C PHE A 256 13.04 7.99 -2.81
N PHE A 257 13.51 9.24 -2.82
CA PHE A 257 13.56 10.08 -1.63
C PHE A 257 12.24 10.79 -1.29
N ALA A 258 11.30 10.89 -2.25
CA ALA A 258 9.94 11.38 -2.01
C ALA A 258 9.10 10.36 -1.21
N ASN A 259 9.39 9.07 -1.36
CA ASN A 259 8.78 8.01 -0.57
C ASN A 259 9.07 8.18 0.95
N GLU A 260 8.14 7.78 1.83
CA GLU A 260 8.23 7.94 3.29
C GLU A 260 9.28 7.03 3.98
N ALA A 261 10.51 6.97 3.47
CA ALA A 261 11.60 6.14 4.00
C ALA A 261 11.22 4.65 4.17
N TYR A 262 10.40 4.12 3.25
CA TYR A 262 10.04 2.70 3.18
C TYR A 262 11.28 1.83 2.94
N PHE A 263 12.12 2.24 1.98
CA PHE A 263 13.33 1.54 1.58
C PHE A 263 14.50 1.80 2.53
N PRO A 264 15.42 0.83 2.73
CA PRO A 264 16.65 1.06 3.49
C PRO A 264 17.43 2.29 2.99
N ARG A 265 18.07 3.03 3.89
CA ARG A 265 18.83 4.24 3.51
C ARG A 265 20.00 3.87 2.60
N PRO A 266 20.27 4.59 1.49
CA PRO A 266 21.38 4.31 0.57
C PRO A 266 22.79 4.54 1.13
N ARG A 267 23.13 3.82 2.20
CA ARG A 267 24.44 3.81 2.84
C ARG A 267 25.06 2.43 2.59
N PRO A 268 26.19 2.33 1.88
CA PRO A 268 26.84 1.04 1.62
C PRO A 268 27.24 0.26 2.88
N SER A 269 27.34 0.93 4.03
CA SER A 269 27.57 0.33 5.35
C SER A 269 26.32 -0.23 6.03
N ASP A 270 25.11 0.04 5.51
CA ASP A 270 23.87 -0.56 6.01
C ASP A 270 23.63 -1.91 5.31
N GLU A 271 23.63 -2.99 6.09
CA GLU A 271 23.42 -4.35 5.58
C GLU A 271 22.05 -4.51 4.89
N LEU A 272 20.99 -3.85 5.35
CA LEU A 272 19.69 -3.94 4.66
C LEU A 272 19.74 -3.25 3.30
N TYR A 273 20.44 -2.12 3.20
CA TYR A 273 20.61 -1.45 1.92
C TYR A 273 21.45 -2.27 0.95
N LYS A 274 22.51 -2.91 1.44
CA LYS A 274 23.33 -3.82 0.63
C LYS A 274 22.52 -4.98 0.07
N LEU A 275 21.66 -5.60 0.88
CA LEU A 275 20.74 -6.65 0.41
C LEU A 275 19.75 -6.11 -0.63
N PHE A 276 19.15 -4.95 -0.36
CA PHE A 276 18.26 -4.25 -1.29
C PHE A 276 18.93 -3.96 -2.63
N SER A 277 20.12 -3.35 -2.62
CA SER A 277 20.81 -2.91 -3.85
C SER A 277 21.29 -4.09 -4.68
N GLN A 278 21.80 -5.15 -4.03
CA GLN A 278 22.17 -6.40 -4.69
C GLN A 278 20.96 -7.05 -5.37
N ALA A 279 19.84 -7.14 -4.65
CA ALA A 279 18.60 -7.72 -5.18
C ALA A 279 18.05 -6.89 -6.36
N TYR A 280 18.06 -5.55 -6.23
CA TYR A 280 17.64 -4.64 -7.30
C TYR A 280 18.47 -4.83 -8.58
N ILE A 281 19.81 -4.88 -8.46
CA ILE A 281 20.72 -5.08 -9.61
C ILE A 281 20.54 -6.48 -10.21
N ALA A 282 20.45 -7.51 -9.37
CA ALA A 282 20.24 -8.88 -9.83
C ALA A 282 18.91 -9.03 -10.57
N GLU A 283 17.85 -8.37 -10.10
CA GLU A 283 16.55 -8.38 -10.74
C GLU A 283 16.58 -7.62 -12.07
N CYS A 284 17.24 -6.46 -12.14
CA CYS A 284 17.46 -5.75 -13.41
C CYS A 284 18.17 -6.62 -14.45
N ALA A 285 19.16 -7.44 -14.03
CA ALA A 285 19.88 -8.35 -14.92
C ALA A 285 19.01 -9.47 -15.51
N LYS A 286 17.94 -9.88 -14.81
CA LYS A 286 16.97 -10.88 -15.32
C LYS A 286 16.01 -10.28 -16.35
N ILE A 287 15.85 -8.95 -16.34
CA ILE A 287 14.88 -8.26 -17.18
C ILE A 287 15.44 -8.09 -18.58
N GLU A 288 16.46 -7.23 -18.75
CA GLU A 288 17.12 -6.94 -20.03
C GLU A 288 18.53 -6.36 -19.78
N ASN A 289 19.45 -6.47 -20.75
CA ASN A 289 20.81 -5.92 -20.61
C ASN A 289 20.83 -4.40 -20.37
N VAL A 290 19.94 -3.65 -21.03
CA VAL A 290 19.81 -2.19 -20.82
C VAL A 290 19.37 -1.89 -19.38
N ALA A 291 18.47 -2.69 -18.82
CA ALA A 291 18.01 -2.54 -17.45
C ALA A 291 19.14 -2.72 -16.43
N LEU A 292 20.09 -3.64 -16.65
CA LEU A 292 21.26 -3.79 -15.79
C LEU A 292 22.13 -2.52 -15.76
N GLY A 293 22.38 -1.92 -16.93
CA GLY A 293 23.16 -0.67 -17.03
C GLY A 293 22.48 0.47 -16.27
N LEU A 294 21.19 0.71 -16.56
CA LEU A 294 20.40 1.73 -15.87
C LEU A 294 20.28 1.47 -14.38
N GLY A 295 20.14 0.20 -13.98
CA GLY A 295 20.04 -0.18 -12.58
C GLY A 295 21.30 0.17 -11.80
N ARG A 296 22.49 -0.06 -12.37
CA ARG A 296 23.77 0.35 -11.77
C ARG A 296 23.90 1.86 -11.66
N LEU A 297 23.48 2.60 -12.69
CA LEU A 297 23.47 4.06 -12.67
C LEU A 297 22.55 4.60 -11.57
N PHE A 298 21.37 3.99 -11.40
CA PHE A 298 20.43 4.35 -10.34
C PHE A 298 21.01 4.12 -8.93
N ILE A 299 21.53 2.92 -8.64
CA ILE A 299 22.13 2.63 -7.31
C ILE A 299 23.29 3.59 -7.01
N ASN A 300 24.20 3.80 -7.96
CA ASN A 300 25.31 4.74 -7.79
C ASN A 300 24.82 6.20 -7.58
N ALA A 301 23.71 6.58 -8.20
CA ALA A 301 23.11 7.90 -8.01
C ALA A 301 22.45 8.03 -6.63
N LEU A 302 21.75 7.00 -6.15
CA LEU A 302 21.18 6.97 -4.79
C LEU A 302 22.26 7.13 -3.71
N GLU A 303 23.37 6.40 -3.82
CA GLU A 303 24.45 6.48 -2.83
C GLU A 303 25.11 7.87 -2.80
N ARG A 304 25.29 8.50 -3.98
CA ARG A 304 25.81 9.87 -4.07
C ARG A 304 24.87 10.90 -3.45
N GLU A 305 23.58 10.78 -3.72
CA GLU A 305 22.55 11.67 -3.16
C GLU A 305 22.44 11.48 -1.64
N GLN A 306 22.44 10.24 -1.14
CA GLN A 306 22.43 9.98 0.30
C GLN A 306 23.68 10.54 1.00
N LEU A 307 24.86 10.41 0.40
CA LEU A 307 26.09 11.01 0.92
C LEU A 307 26.01 12.55 0.96
N ALA A 308 25.35 13.18 -0.02
CA ALA A 308 25.10 14.62 0.01
C ALA A 308 24.15 15.00 1.15
N ARG A 309 23.05 14.25 1.34
CA ARG A 309 22.09 14.45 2.44
C ARG A 309 22.70 14.25 3.82
N ASP A 310 23.54 13.23 3.98
CA ASP A 310 24.23 12.94 5.24
C ASP A 310 25.20 14.08 5.66
N ARG A 311 25.71 14.86 4.70
CA ARG A 311 26.57 16.03 4.97
C ARG A 311 25.79 17.28 5.35
N THR A 312 24.52 17.36 4.98
CA THR A 312 23.66 18.53 5.22
C THR A 312 22.70 18.35 6.39
N GLU A 313 22.45 17.12 6.83
CA GLU A 313 21.78 16.84 8.11
C GLU A 313 22.70 17.26 9.28
N PRO A 314 22.30 18.22 10.14
CA PRO A 314 23.09 18.52 11.32
C PRO A 314 23.17 17.28 12.20
N CYS A 315 24.38 16.94 12.66
CA CYS A 315 24.60 15.93 13.68
C CYS A 315 23.75 16.29 14.91
N SER A 316 22.59 15.65 15.07
CA SER A 316 21.69 15.84 16.21
C SER A 316 22.21 15.06 17.42
N GLN A 317 23.46 15.34 17.79
CA GLN A 317 24.13 14.84 18.99
C GLN A 317 24.38 15.96 20.02
N PHE A 318 23.50 16.95 20.15
CA PHE A 318 23.58 17.88 21.30
C PHE A 318 22.19 18.40 21.71
N TYR A 319 21.38 17.55 22.31
CA TYR A 319 20.39 17.99 23.31
C TYR A 319 20.35 16.99 24.45
N SER A 320 21.44 16.97 25.21
CA SER A 320 21.44 16.57 26.61
C SER A 320 21.94 17.76 27.41
N GLN A 321 21.00 18.57 27.90
CA GLN A 321 21.04 19.35 29.15
C GLN A 321 19.83 20.29 29.17
N GLY A 322 19.01 20.13 30.21
CA GLY A 322 17.75 20.84 30.43
C GLY A 322 16.78 19.96 31.20
#